data_AF-A0A0K8UXR8-F1
#
_entry.id   AF-A0A0K8UXR8-F1
#
_cell.length_a   1.000
_cell.length_b   1.000
_cell.length_c   1.000
_cell.angle_alpha   90.00
_cell.angle_beta   90.00
_cell.angle_gamma   90.00
#
_symmetry.space_group_name_H-M   'P 1'
#
loop_
_entity.id
_entity.type
_entity.pdbx_description
1 polymer ?
#
loop_
_entity_poly.entity_id
_entity_poly.type
_entity_poly.pdbx_seq_one_letter_code
_entity_poly.pdbx_strand_id
1 'polypeptide(L)'
;MQGRRHTFCTKLYSTYLRKWWITIAFAVCLIILGILVTCEFTAVINIIINYQVALRRGSQTFGWWAKPPVEPKISVYVYNVTNANEFLNNASKPILDEVGPYVYT
;
A
#
# COMPACT_ATOMS: atom_id res chain seq x y z
N MET A 1 -5.74 22.34 -68.10
CA MET A 1 -6.32 22.57 -66.75
C MET A 1 -6.09 21.43 -65.74
N GLN A 2 -5.34 20.37 -66.08
CA GLN A 2 -5.24 19.14 -65.27
C GLN A 2 -4.18 19.18 -64.15
N GLY A 3 -3.10 19.96 -64.30
CA GLY A 3 -2.00 20.02 -63.32
C GLY A 3 -2.31 20.72 -61.99
N ARG A 4 -3.30 21.64 -61.96
CA ARG A 4 -3.68 22.38 -60.74
C ARG A 4 -4.51 21.52 -59.76
N ARG A 5 -5.27 20.54 -60.27
CA ARG A 5 -6.00 19.57 -59.42
C ARG A 5 -5.05 18.54 -58.80
N HIS A 6 -4.07 18.06 -59.57
CA HIS A 6 -3.11 17.07 -59.09
C HIS A 6 -2.21 17.60 -57.96
N THR A 7 -1.74 18.85 -58.08
CA THR A 7 -0.93 19.51 -57.04
C THR A 7 -1.70 19.80 -55.75
N PHE A 8 -3.03 19.97 -55.84
CA PHE A 8 -3.88 20.16 -54.65
C PHE A 8 -4.07 18.83 -53.91
N CYS A 9 -4.33 17.73 -54.63
CA CYS A 9 -4.43 16.39 -54.04
C CYS A 9 -3.13 15.92 -53.38
N THR A 10 -1.96 16.19 -53.97
CA THR A 10 -0.68 15.82 -53.35
C THR A 10 -0.37 16.64 -52.10
N LYS A 11 -0.75 17.93 -52.06
CA LYS A 11 -0.61 18.78 -50.87
C LYS A 11 -1.56 18.37 -49.74
N LEU A 12 -2.82 18.02 -50.08
CA LEU A 12 -3.79 17.49 -49.12
C LEU A 12 -3.37 16.12 -48.59
N TYR A 13 -2.92 15.22 -49.47
CA TYR A 13 -2.39 13.91 -49.09
C TYR A 13 -1.16 14.06 -48.19
N SER A 14 -0.20 14.93 -48.54
CA SER A 14 1.02 15.17 -47.75
C SER A 14 0.75 15.78 -46.37
N THR A 15 -0.14 16.77 -46.26
CA THR A 15 -0.49 17.38 -44.97
C THR A 15 -1.33 16.44 -44.10
N TYR A 16 -2.21 15.65 -44.69
CA TYR A 16 -2.95 14.60 -44.00
C TYR A 16 -2.00 13.51 -43.49
N LEU A 17 -1.14 12.96 -44.35
CA LEU A 17 -0.14 11.93 -43.99
C LEU A 17 0.78 12.41 -42.86
N ARG A 18 1.26 13.67 -42.92
CA ARG A 18 2.12 14.27 -41.90
C ARG A 18 1.43 14.36 -40.53
N LYS A 19 0.12 14.67 -40.49
CA LYS A 19 -0.64 14.70 -39.22
C LYS A 19 -0.77 13.31 -38.60
N TRP A 20 -1.04 12.28 -39.40
CA TRP A 20 -1.12 10.89 -38.92
C TRP A 20 0.20 10.39 -38.34
N TRP A 21 1.34 10.73 -38.95
CA TRP A 21 2.65 10.37 -38.41
C TRP A 21 2.92 11.00 -37.05
N ILE A 22 2.50 12.25 -36.82
CA ILE A 22 2.63 12.91 -35.51
C ILE A 22 1.74 12.22 -34.47
N THR A 23 0.49 11.89 -34.83
CA THR A 23 -0.43 11.18 -33.94
C THR A 23 0.09 9.78 -33.58
N ILE A 24 0.60 9.03 -34.56
CA ILE A 24 1.18 7.70 -34.35
C ILE A 24 2.42 7.80 -33.46
N ALA A 25 3.32 8.75 -33.72
CA ALA A 25 4.50 8.96 -32.89
C ALA A 25 4.11 9.27 -31.44
N PHE A 26 3.12 10.14 -31.23
CA PHE A 26 2.61 10.46 -29.90
C PHE A 26 1.99 9.25 -29.19
N ALA A 27 1.18 8.45 -29.88
CA ALA A 27 0.61 7.21 -29.34
C ALA A 27 1.70 6.21 -28.94
N VAL A 28 2.74 6.03 -29.78
CA VAL A 28 3.88 5.17 -29.46
C VAL A 28 4.64 5.69 -28.25
N CYS A 29 4.87 7.01 -28.14
CA CYS A 29 5.50 7.61 -26.97
C CYS A 29 4.70 7.34 -25.69
N LEU A 30 3.36 7.45 -25.73
CA LEU A 30 2.51 7.16 -24.57
C LEU A 30 2.55 5.67 -24.18
N ILE A 31 2.57 4.77 -25.16
CA ILE A 31 2.69 3.33 -24.90
C ILE A 31 4.04 3.02 -24.24
N ILE A 32 5.14 3.56 -24.77
CA ILE A 32 6.48 3.38 -24.19
C ILE A 32 6.51 3.91 -22.75
N LEU A 33 5.96 5.10 -22.51
CA LEU A 33 5.90 5.67 -21.17
C LEU A 33 5.06 4.81 -20.22
N GLY A 34 3.92 4.28 -20.68
CA GLY A 34 3.10 3.36 -19.90
C GLY A 34 3.83 2.06 -19.54
N ILE A 35 4.59 1.49 -20.47
CA ILE A 35 5.43 0.30 -20.22
C ILE A 35 6.50 0.62 -19.19
N LEU A 36 7.24 1.72 -19.37
CA LEU A 36 8.29 2.15 -18.43
C LEU A 36 7.74 2.35 -17.02
N VAL A 37 6.61 3.05 -16.88
CA VAL A 37 5.94 3.22 -15.59
C VAL A 37 5.60 1.86 -15.00
N THR A 38 5.00 0.96 -15.77
CA THR A 38 4.58 -0.36 -15.27
C THR A 38 5.76 -1.23 -14.83
N CYS A 39 6.87 -1.21 -15.57
CA CYS A 39 8.08 -1.97 -15.24
C CYS A 39 8.78 -1.43 -14.00
N GLU A 40 8.92 -0.10 -13.89
CA GLU A 40 9.73 0.54 -12.83
C GLU A 40 8.93 0.90 -11.57
N PHE A 41 7.59 0.88 -11.63
CA PHE A 41 6.72 1.26 -10.52
C PHE A 41 7.08 0.55 -9.22
N THR A 42 7.24 -0.78 -9.28
CA THR A 42 7.58 -1.60 -8.11
C THR A 42 8.93 -1.20 -7.51
N ALA A 43 9.94 -0.94 -8.34
CA ALA A 43 11.26 -0.56 -7.86
C ALA A 43 11.23 0.81 -7.16
N VAL A 44 10.58 1.80 -7.76
CA VAL A 44 10.43 3.15 -7.19
C VAL A 44 9.65 3.10 -5.88
N ILE A 45 8.52 2.40 -5.86
CA ILE A 45 7.71 2.25 -4.64
C ILE A 45 8.49 1.53 -3.54
N ASN A 46 9.23 0.47 -3.86
CA ASN A 46 10.05 -0.23 -2.87
C ASN A 46 11.12 0.68 -2.27
N ILE A 47 11.75 1.55 -3.06
CA ILE A 47 12.72 2.54 -2.53
C ILE A 47 12.03 3.49 -1.54
N ILE A 48 10.84 3.99 -1.87
CA ILE A 48 10.07 4.90 -1.00
C ILE A 48 9.61 4.18 0.28
N ILE A 49 9.08 2.96 0.17
CA ILE A 49 8.62 2.17 1.31
C ILE A 49 9.80 1.84 2.22
N ASN A 50 10.92 1.35 1.67
CA ASN A 50 12.12 1.08 2.44
C ASN A 50 12.64 2.34 3.13
N TYR A 51 12.48 3.51 2.50
CA TYR A 51 12.75 4.79 3.14
C TYR A 51 11.81 5.00 4.35
N GLN A 52 10.49 4.89 4.19
CA GLN A 52 9.55 5.20 5.27
C GLN A 52 9.52 4.17 6.41
N VAL A 53 9.73 2.89 6.11
CA VAL A 53 9.61 1.79 7.07
C VAL A 53 10.88 1.57 7.90
N ALA A 54 12.06 1.89 7.36
CA ALA A 54 13.31 1.74 8.10
C ALA A 54 13.34 2.64 9.35
N LEU A 55 13.87 2.12 10.46
CA LEU A 55 14.10 2.88 11.69
C LEU A 55 15.27 3.84 11.53
N ARG A 56 15.01 5.01 10.96
CA ARG A 56 16.01 6.07 10.81
C ARG A 56 15.40 7.45 11.00
N ARG A 57 16.23 8.43 11.32
CA ARG A 57 15.77 9.81 11.56
C ARG A 57 15.02 10.35 10.34
N GLY A 58 13.85 10.93 10.59
CA GLY A 58 12.98 11.51 9.56
C GLY A 58 12.08 10.51 8.82
N SER A 59 12.18 9.20 9.08
CA SER A 59 11.19 8.25 8.56
C SER A 59 9.92 8.24 9.42
N GLN A 60 8.78 7.93 8.79
CA GLN A 60 7.50 7.82 9.50
C GLN A 60 7.54 6.75 10.59
N THR A 61 8.07 5.56 10.27
CA THR A 61 8.12 4.44 11.23
C THR A 61 9.00 4.75 12.44
N PHE A 62 10.08 5.52 12.28
CA PHE A 62 10.87 5.97 13.42
C PHE A 62 10.06 6.87 14.36
N GLY A 63 9.25 7.78 13.81
CA GLY A 63 8.36 8.63 14.60
C GLY A 63 7.32 7.82 15.38
N TRP A 64 6.70 6.84 14.74
CA TRP A 64 5.72 5.95 15.39
C TRP A 64 6.34 4.99 16.40
N TRP A 65 7.56 4.50 16.16
CA TRP A 65 8.26 3.69 17.14
C TRP A 65 8.60 4.49 18.40
N ALA A 66 9.05 5.74 18.24
CA ALA A 66 9.40 6.61 19.37
C ALA A 66 8.15 7.13 20.12
N LYS A 67 7.07 7.44 19.40
CA LYS A 67 5.79 7.86 19.95
C LYS A 67 4.65 7.17 19.18
N PRO A 68 4.21 5.99 19.65
CA PRO A 68 3.14 5.26 19.01
C PRO A 68 1.88 6.13 18.86
N PRO A 69 1.21 6.09 17.68
CA PRO A 69 -0.01 6.87 17.46
C PRO A 69 -1.24 6.25 18.13
N VAL A 70 -1.08 5.09 18.75
CA VAL A 70 -2.14 4.33 19.40
C VAL A 70 -1.74 4.02 20.84
N GLU A 71 -2.71 4.11 21.75
CA GLU A 71 -2.57 3.72 23.14
C GLU A 71 -2.99 2.24 23.28
N PRO A 72 -2.05 1.33 23.57
CA PRO A 72 -2.40 -0.08 23.75
C PRO A 72 -3.24 -0.25 25.02
N LYS A 73 -4.25 -1.11 24.96
CA LYS A 73 -5.03 -1.50 26.13
C LYS A 73 -4.77 -2.96 26.46
N ILE A 74 -4.44 -3.23 27.72
CA ILE A 74 -4.20 -4.58 28.22
C ILE A 74 -5.38 -4.97 29.09
N SER A 75 -6.09 -6.03 28.70
CA SER A 75 -7.19 -6.61 29.46
C SER A 75 -6.72 -7.87 30.16
N VAL A 76 -6.71 -7.84 31.50
CA VAL A 76 -6.33 -8.99 32.33
C VAL A 76 -7.58 -9.71 32.81
N TYR A 77 -7.62 -11.02 32.60
CA TYR A 77 -8.66 -11.92 33.11
C TYR A 77 -8.02 -12.84 34.14
N VAL A 78 -8.66 -12.96 35.30
CA VAL A 78 -8.19 -13.80 36.40
C VAL A 78 -9.18 -14.93 36.59
N TYR A 79 -8.69 -16.17 36.62
CA TYR A 79 -9.51 -17.33 36.98
C TYR A 79 -9.49 -17.49 38.49
N ASN A 80 -10.57 -17.08 39.15
CA ASN A 80 -10.80 -17.23 40.57
C ASN A 80 -11.11 -18.70 40.91
N VAL A 81 -10.37 -19.28 41.86
CA VAL A 81 -10.59 -20.66 42.31
C VAL A 81 -11.60 -20.67 43.45
N THR A 82 -12.84 -21.09 43.17
CA THR A 82 -13.92 -21.02 44.16
C THR A 82 -13.86 -22.12 45.22
N ASN A 83 -13.21 -23.25 44.92
CA ASN A 83 -13.06 -24.39 45.84
C ASN A 83 -11.62 -24.66 46.29
N ALA A 84 -10.83 -23.59 46.53
CA ALA A 84 -9.40 -23.69 46.84
C ALA A 84 -9.07 -24.66 48.00
N ASN A 85 -9.85 -24.67 49.07
CA ASN A 85 -9.61 -25.55 50.23
C ASN A 85 -9.77 -27.04 49.89
N GLU A 86 -10.77 -27.40 49.09
CA GLU A 86 -10.98 -28.79 48.67
C GLU A 86 -9.95 -29.22 47.64
N PHE A 87 -9.59 -28.32 46.72
CA PHE A 87 -8.55 -28.56 45.72
C PHE A 87 -7.21 -28.89 46.39
N LEU A 88 -6.81 -28.09 47.40
CA LEU A 88 -5.52 -28.24 48.07
C LEU A 88 -5.47 -29.42 49.04
N ASN A 89 -6.55 -29.67 49.79
CA ASN A 89 -6.54 -30.66 50.88
C ASN A 89 -7.15 -32.01 50.49
N ASN A 90 -8.10 -32.04 49.54
CA ASN A 90 -8.90 -33.24 49.20
C ASN A 90 -8.65 -33.73 47.77
N ALA A 91 -7.68 -33.17 47.04
CA ALA A 91 -7.36 -33.51 45.65
C ALA A 91 -8.57 -33.45 44.69
N SER A 92 -9.56 -32.60 44.99
CA SER A 92 -10.70 -32.38 44.11
C SER A 92 -10.29 -31.57 42.87
N LYS A 93 -11.09 -31.58 41.79
CA LYS A 93 -10.81 -30.75 40.61
C LYS A 93 -11.07 -29.27 40.94
N PRO A 94 -10.21 -28.32 40.52
CA PRO A 94 -10.45 -26.91 40.77
C PRO A 94 -11.62 -26.41 39.93
N ILE A 95 -12.48 -25.60 40.55
CA ILE A 95 -13.60 -24.88 39.95
C ILE A 95 -13.15 -23.44 39.76
N LEU A 96 -13.20 -22.97 38.52
CA LEU A 96 -12.68 -21.68 38.11
C LEU A 96 -13.81 -20.78 37.64
N ASP A 97 -13.87 -19.57 38.17
CA ASP A 97 -14.73 -18.49 37.69
C ASP A 97 -13.86 -17.40 37.06
N GLU A 98 -14.18 -17.00 35.84
CA GLU A 98 -13.48 -15.89 35.18
C GLU A 98 -13.91 -14.55 35.78
N VAL A 99 -12.93 -13.74 36.18
CA VAL A 99 -13.13 -12.40 36.74
C VAL A 99 -12.31 -11.40 35.93
N GLY A 100 -12.98 -10.39 35.38
CA GLY A 100 -12.37 -9.36 34.56
C GLY A 100 -13.34 -8.75 33.55
N PRO A 101 -12.83 -7.96 32.58
CA PRO A 101 -11.42 -7.58 32.43
C PRO A 101 -10.99 -6.46 33.40
N TYR A 102 -9.76 -6.58 33.92
CA TYR A 102 -9.04 -5.46 34.52
C TYR A 102 -8.22 -4.78 33.42
N VAL A 103 -8.63 -3.57 33.02
CA VAL A 103 -8.08 -2.87 31.85
C VAL A 103 -7.03 -1.85 32.27
N TYR A 104 -5.83 -1.95 31.70
CA TYR A 104 -4.73 -0.98 31.83
C TYR A 104 -4.45 -0.33 30.47
N THR A 105 -4.07 0.95 30.48
CA THR A 105 -3.64 1.74 29.30
C THR A 105 -2.20 2.17 29.49
#